data_AF-A0A2G5X5T7-F1
#
_entry.id   AF-A0A2G5X5T7-F1
#
_cell.length_a   1.000
_cell.length_b   1.000
_cell.length_c   1.000
_cell.angle_alpha   90.00
_cell.angle_beta   90.00
_cell.angle_gamma   90.00
#
_symmetry.space_group_name_H-M   'P 1'
#
loop_
_entity.id
_entity.type
_entity.pdbx_description
1 polymer ?
#
loop_
_entity_poly.entity_id
_entity_poly.type
_entity_poly.pdbx_seq_one_letter_code
_entity_poly.pdbx_strand_id
1 'polypeptide(L)' 'MDQTKRYELSFRNPEVRVYAATVIPAVLLGLLVIIFSSSDFNFMYAALIQTIALMSFYFWRFIYRRKEKFKK' A
#
# COMPACT_ATOMS: atom_id res chain seq x y z
N MET A 1 -16.24 -20.28 17.94
CA MET A 1 -15.66 -18.98 17.51
C MET A 1 -14.23 -19.27 17.11
N ASP A 2 -13.99 -19.41 15.80
CA ASP A 2 -12.72 -19.91 15.24
C ASP A 2 -11.60 -18.86 15.39
N GLN A 3 -10.76 -19.05 16.41
CA GLN A 3 -9.65 -18.17 16.80
C GLN A 3 -8.38 -18.38 15.94
N THR A 4 -8.47 -19.21 14.88
CA THR A 4 -7.32 -19.63 14.06
C THR A 4 -7.20 -18.93 12.71
N LYS A 5 -8.02 -17.92 12.44
CA LYS A 5 -7.65 -16.87 11.47
C LYS A 5 -6.65 -15.91 12.10
N ARG A 6 -5.49 -16.43 12.52
CA ARG A 6 -4.34 -15.56 12.77
C ARG A 6 -4.06 -14.89 11.43
N TYR A 7 -4.28 -13.58 11.37
CA TYR A 7 -3.81 -12.75 10.27
C TYR A 7 -2.30 -12.99 10.18
N GLU A 8 -1.88 -13.93 9.33
CA GLU A 8 -0.48 -14.16 9.06
C GLU A 8 0.04 -12.88 8.40
N LEU A 9 0.67 -12.03 9.20
CA LEU A 9 1.60 -10.96 8.80
C LEU A 9 2.89 -11.57 8.22
N SER A 10 2.74 -12.69 7.52
CA SER A 10 3.80 -13.34 6.78
C SER A 10 3.78 -12.77 5.37
N PHE A 11 4.96 -12.54 4.80
CA PHE A 11 5.10 -12.23 3.38
C PHE A 11 4.59 -13.34 2.45
N ARG A 12 4.20 -14.49 3.02
CA ARG A 12 3.46 -15.55 2.33
C ARG A 12 2.05 -15.10 1.92
N ASN A 13 1.44 -14.14 2.63
CA ASN A 13 0.18 -13.53 2.22
C ASN A 13 0.42 -12.52 1.08
N PRO A 14 -0.17 -12.73 -0.11
CA PRO A 14 0.00 -11.83 -1.24
C PRO A 14 -0.50 -10.42 -0.97
N GLU A 15 -1.51 -10.22 -0.12
CA GLU A 15 -1.97 -8.89 0.27
C GLU A 15 -0.88 -8.12 1.03
N VAL A 16 -0.21 -8.77 1.99
CA VAL A 16 0.86 -8.16 2.80
C VAL A 16 2.08 -7.86 1.94
N ARG A 17 2.45 -8.79 1.05
CA ARG A 17 3.59 -8.61 0.15
C ARG A 17 3.39 -7.43 -0.80
N VAL A 18 2.21 -7.32 -1.41
CA VAL A 18 1.91 -6.22 -2.34
C VAL A 18 1.77 -4.90 -1.59
N TYR A 19 1.17 -4.90 -0.40
CA TYR A 19 1.12 -3.69 0.44
C TYR A 19 2.50 -3.18 0.79
N ALA A 20 3.40 -4.07 1.26
CA ALA A 20 4.77 -3.70 1.57
C ALA A 20 5.51 -3.18 0.32
N ALA A 21 5.35 -3.84 -0.82
CA ALA A 21 5.98 -3.46 -2.08
C ALA A 21 5.45 -2.11 -2.65
N THR A 22 4.25 -1.67 -2.29
CA THR A 22 3.71 -0.38 -2.75
C THR A 22 3.90 0.74 -1.73
N VAL A 23 3.67 0.46 -0.45
CA VAL A 23 3.68 1.48 0.61
C VAL A 23 5.09 1.82 1.05
N ILE A 24 6.01 0.85 1.16
CA ILE A 24 7.39 1.15 1.59
C ILE A 24 8.09 2.09 0.60
N PRO A 25 8.04 1.85 -0.73
CA PRO A 25 8.63 2.79 -1.68
C PRO A 25 7.95 4.17 -1.66
N ALA A 26 6.62 4.22 -1.49
CA ALA A 26 5.89 5.48 -1.43
C ALA A 26 6.25 6.32 -0.19
N VAL A 27 6.44 5.68 0.96
CA VAL A 27 6.92 6.33 2.20
C VAL A 27 8.32 6.89 1.98
N LEU A 28 9.23 6.10 1.39
CA LEU A 28 10.60 6.54 1.10
C LEU A 28 10.63 7.73 0.15
N LEU A 29 9.83 7.69 -0.93
CA LEU A 29 9.69 8.81 -1.87
C LEU A 29 9.09 10.05 -1.20
N GLY A 30 8.07 9.89 -0.35
CA GLY A 30 7.48 10.99 0.40
C GLY A 30 8.49 11.65 1.34
N LEU A 31 9.33 10.87 2.01
CA LEU A 31 10.42 11.40 2.86
C LEU A 31 11.45 12.16 2.05
N LEU A 32 11.86 11.63 0.88
CA LEU A 32 12.78 12.33 -0.01
C LEU A 32 12.20 13.67 -0.47
N VAL A 33 10.91 13.71 -0.82
CA VAL A 33 10.23 14.95 -1.21
C VAL A 33 10.23 15.96 -0.05
N ILE A 34 9.97 15.52 1.19
CA ILE A 34 9.97 16.42 2.34
C ILE A 34 11.38 16.98 2.63
N ILE A 35 12.42 16.14 2.51
CA ILE A 35 13.80 16.52 2.86
C ILE A 35 14.45 17.39 1.78
N PHE A 36 14.24 17.07 0.50
CA PHE A 36 14.97 17.69 -0.61
C PHE A 36 14.21 18.83 -1.29
N SER A 37 12.89 18.91 -1.13
CA SER A 37 12.14 20.01 -1.71
C SER A 37 12.19 21.22 -0.77
N SER A 38 12.33 22.42 -1.33
CA SER A 38 12.33 23.68 -0.56
C SER A 38 10.97 24.40 -0.64
N SER A 39 9.93 23.72 -1.13
CA SER A 39 8.60 24.29 -1.32
C SER A 39 7.78 24.24 -0.03
N ASP A 40 6.98 25.27 0.23
CA ASP A 40 6.03 25.24 1.35
C ASP A 40 4.97 24.13 1.21
N PHE A 41 4.79 23.58 0.00
CA PHE A 41 3.83 22.52 -0.31
C PHE A 41 4.40 21.10 -0.22
N ASN A 42 5.62 20.91 0.27
CA ASN A 42 6.27 19.59 0.37
C ASN A 42 5.40 18.51 1.03
N PHE A 43 4.74 18.88 2.13
CA PHE A 43 3.83 17.98 2.84
C PHE A 43 2.64 17.56 1.98
N MET A 44 2.09 18.48 1.19
CA MET A 44 1.00 18.19 0.26
C MET A 44 1.46 17.21 -0.83
N TYR A 45 2.64 17.41 -1.40
CA TYR A 45 3.20 16.51 -2.41
C TYR A 45 3.49 15.12 -1.85
N ALA A 46 4.07 15.03 -0.66
CA ALA A 46 4.29 13.75 0.02
C ALA A 46 2.95 13.04 0.34
N ALA A 47 1.94 13.78 0.80
CA ALA A 47 0.61 13.23 1.06
C ALA A 47 -0.08 12.73 -0.22
N LEU A 48 0.07 13.44 -1.34
CA LEU A 48 -0.44 13.00 -2.64
C LEU A 48 0.20 11.69 -3.10
N ILE A 49 1.53 11.56 -2.99
CA ILE A 49 2.26 10.33 -3.33
C ILE A 49 1.72 9.15 -2.51
N GLN A 50 1.55 9.34 -1.20
CA GLN A 50 1.00 8.31 -0.31
C GLN A 50 -0.44 7.94 -0.67
N THR A 51 -1.27 8.93 -1.00
CA THR A 51 -2.65 8.72 -1.41
C THR A 51 -2.73 7.90 -2.70
N ILE A 52 -1.91 8.23 -3.71
CA ILE A 52 -1.85 7.49 -4.98
C ILE A 52 -1.38 6.04 -4.75
N ALA A 53 -0.38 5.84 -3.88
CA ALA A 53 0.12 4.51 -3.56
C ALA A 53 -0.94 3.64 -2.86
N LEU A 54 -1.67 4.22 -1.90
CA LEU A 54 -2.78 3.53 -1.23
C LEU A 54 -3.93 3.26 -2.20
N MET A 55 -4.31 4.22 -3.03
CA MET A 55 -5.34 4.03 -4.06
C MET A 55 -4.98 2.89 -5.02
N SER A 56 -3.73 2.86 -5.47
CA SER A 56 -3.21 1.77 -6.32
C SER A 56 -3.29 0.42 -5.62
N PHE A 57 -2.91 0.37 -4.33
CA PHE A 57 -3.01 -0.85 -3.53
C PHE A 57 -4.46 -1.34 -3.39
N TYR A 58 -5.39 -0.45 -3.02
CA TYR A 58 -6.80 -0.82 -2.86
C TYR A 58 -7.45 -1.20 -4.19
N PHE A 59 -7.09 -0.53 -5.28
CA PHE A 59 -7.54 -0.87 -6.62
C PHE A 59 -7.07 -2.28 -7.01
N TRP A 60 -5.79 -2.58 -6.81
CA TRP A 60 -5.25 -3.93 -7.04
C TRP A 60 -5.96 -4.96 -6.16
N ARG A 61 -6.16 -4.67 -4.87
CA ARG A 61 -6.87 -5.56 -3.93
C ARG A 61 -8.30 -5.84 -4.38
N PHE A 62 -9.00 -4.84 -4.91
CA PHE A 62 -10.35 -5.01 -5.44
C PHE A 62 -10.36 -5.99 -6.62
N ILE A 63 -9.43 -5.84 -7.57
CA ILE A 63 -9.28 -6.75 -8.70
C ILE A 63 -8.89 -8.15 -8.23
N TYR A 64 -7.93 -8.26 -7.30
CA TYR A 64 -7.46 -9.53 -6.75
C TYR A 64 -8.60 -10.34 -6.12
N ARG A 65 -9.39 -9.71 -5.24
CA ARG A 65 -10.56 -10.36 -4.63
C ARG A 65 -11.63 -10.74 -5.65
N ARG A 66 -11.80 -9.96 -6.73
CA ARG A 66 -12.73 -10.29 -7.82
C ARG A 66 -12.28 -11.52 -8.60
N LYS A 67 -10.96 -11.66 -8.84
CA LYS A 67 -10.38 -12.81 -9.52
C LYS A 67 -10.38 -14.08 -8.66
N GLU A 68 -10.17 -13.97 -7.35
CA GLU A 68 -10.31 -15.11 -6.43
C GLU A 68 -11.75 -15.64 -6.37
N LYS A 69 -12.75 -14.74 -6.39
CA LYS A 69 -14.17 -15.16 -6.46
C LYS A 69 -14.54 -15.86 -7.76
N PHE A 70 -13.84 -15.58 -8.86
CA PHE A 70 -14.07 -16.20 -10.16
C PHE A 70 -13.30 -17.52 -10.36
N LYS A 71 -12.29 -17.79 -9.51
CA LYS A 71 -11.50 -19.03 -9.53
C LYS A 71 -12.09 -20.13 -8.63
N LYS A 72 -13.14 -19.81 -7.87
CA LYS A 72 -13.84 -20.71 -6.96
C LYS A 72 -15.15 -21.15 -7.59
#